data_AF-A0A3B5Z3Y6-F1
#
_entry.id   AF-A0A3B5Z3Y6-F1
#
_cell.length_a   1.000
_cell.length_b   1.000
_cell.length_c   1.000
_cell.angle_alpha   90.00
_cell.angle_beta   90.00
_cell.angle_gamma   90.00
#
_symmetry.space_group_name_H-M   'P 1'
#
loop_
_entity.id
_entity.type
_entity.pdbx_description
1 polymer ?
#
loop_
_entity_poly.entity_id
_entity_poly.type
_entity_poly.pdbx_seq_one_letter_code
_entity_poly.pdbx_strand_id
1 'polypeptide(L)'
;MSPERFAPNAQAGPRGACAADVWSLGVTVLELFLGHRPVLPAERTPSWKMLKEAICYGEPPAVPESAAASAELRGFVAACVQKDPRRRATVPQLLAHPFVARRNVEASRRALREIIVETM
;
A
#
# COMPACT_ATOMS: atom_id res chain seq x y z
N MET A 1 -4.10 5.27 6.32
CA MET A 1 -3.79 5.23 7.76
C MET A 1 -3.58 3.79 8.18
N SER A 2 -2.56 3.50 8.98
CA SER A 2 -2.23 2.14 9.42
C SER A 2 -3.02 1.71 10.67
N PRO A 3 -3.19 0.39 10.94
CA PRO A 3 -3.97 -0.11 12.07
C PRO A 3 -3.51 0.43 13.43
N GLU A 4 -2.19 0.50 13.65
CA GLU A 4 -1.61 0.96 14.90
C GLU A 4 -1.92 2.44 15.21
N ARG A 5 -2.22 3.26 14.21
CA ARG A 5 -2.60 4.67 14.42
C ARG A 5 -3.99 4.85 15.06
N PHE A 6 -4.82 3.81 15.05
CA PHE A 6 -6.09 3.81 15.78
C PHE A 6 -5.95 3.42 17.25
N ALA A 7 -4.76 2.97 17.68
CA ALA A 7 -4.45 2.62 19.06
C ALA A 7 -3.42 3.64 19.61
N PRO A 8 -3.81 4.56 20.52
CA PRO A 8 -2.98 5.70 20.94
C PRO A 8 -1.65 5.30 21.61
N ASN A 9 -1.52 4.04 22.02
CA ASN A 9 -0.39 3.45 22.73
C ASN A 9 0.40 2.43 21.91
N ALA A 10 0.01 2.15 20.66
CA ALA A 10 0.72 1.22 19.79
C ALA A 10 1.87 1.94 19.04
N GLN A 11 3.09 1.75 19.53
CA GLN A 11 4.34 2.12 18.83
C GLN A 11 4.63 3.63 18.67
N ALA A 12 4.74 4.36 19.78
CA ALA A 12 5.12 5.78 19.84
C ALA A 12 6.63 6.05 19.61
N GLY A 13 7.29 5.32 18.70
CA GLY A 13 8.73 5.47 18.41
C GLY A 13 9.07 5.57 16.92
N PRO A 14 10.28 6.00 16.55
CA PRO A 14 10.69 6.19 15.14
C PRO A 14 10.47 4.96 14.25
N ARG A 15 10.71 3.76 14.79
CA ARG A 15 10.45 2.50 14.07
C ARG A 15 8.97 2.26 13.81
N GLY A 16 8.09 2.67 14.73
CA GLY A 16 6.64 2.61 14.57
C GLY A 16 6.14 3.59 13.50
N ALA A 17 6.69 4.80 13.47
CA ALA A 17 6.40 5.78 12.42
C ALA A 17 6.79 5.26 11.04
N CYS A 18 8.01 4.72 10.90
CA CYS A 18 8.48 4.14 9.63
C CYS A 18 7.60 2.95 9.18
N ALA A 19 7.21 2.06 10.10
CA ALA A 19 6.28 0.98 9.78
C ALA A 19 4.92 1.53 9.29
N ALA A 20 4.38 2.56 9.94
CA ALA A 20 3.12 3.20 9.53
C ALA A 20 3.21 3.82 8.12
N ASP A 21 4.36 4.38 7.76
CA ASP A 21 4.61 4.92 6.41
C ASP A 21 4.65 3.80 5.37
N VAL A 22 5.26 2.65 5.68
CA VAL A 22 5.26 1.47 4.81
C VAL A 22 3.84 0.98 4.51
N TRP A 23 2.95 0.94 5.51
CA TRP A 23 1.56 0.58 5.27
C TRP A 23 0.88 1.57 4.32
N SER A 24 1.08 2.87 4.56
CA SER A 24 0.48 3.92 3.74
C SER A 24 0.97 3.83 2.30
N LEU A 25 2.27 3.54 2.09
CA LEU A 25 2.83 3.26 0.78
C LEU A 25 2.14 2.08 0.09
N GLY A 26 1.95 0.96 0.79
CA GLY A 26 1.28 -0.23 0.24
C GLY A 26 -0.16 0.07 -0.21
N VAL A 27 -0.91 0.81 0.61
CA VAL A 27 -2.27 1.25 0.27
C VAL A 27 -2.26 2.17 -0.94
N THR A 28 -1.34 3.14 -1.02
CA THR A 28 -1.22 4.05 -2.17
C THR A 28 -0.86 3.30 -3.46
N VAL A 29 0.09 2.36 -3.41
CA VAL A 29 0.45 1.55 -4.59
C VAL A 29 -0.74 0.72 -5.07
N LEU A 30 -1.50 0.14 -4.16
CA LEU A 30 -2.71 -0.61 -4.50
C LEU A 30 -3.80 0.32 -5.08
N GLU A 31 -3.99 1.51 -4.52
CA GLU A 31 -4.93 2.52 -5.03
C GLU A 31 -4.57 2.96 -6.45
N LEU A 32 -3.28 3.24 -6.72
CA LEU A 32 -2.79 3.57 -8.06
C LEU A 32 -3.01 2.42 -9.06
N PHE A 33 -2.87 1.17 -8.61
CA PHE A 33 -3.09 0.00 -9.46
C PHE A 33 -4.57 -0.23 -9.77
N LEU A 34 -5.46 -0.06 -8.79
CA LEU A 34 -6.90 -0.26 -8.96
C LEU A 34 -7.62 0.93 -9.60
N GLY A 35 -7.03 2.14 -9.52
CA GLY A 35 -7.67 3.39 -9.95
C GLY A 35 -8.76 3.89 -9.01
N HIS A 36 -8.97 3.24 -7.88
CA HIS A 36 -9.92 3.64 -6.85
C HIS A 36 -9.44 3.21 -5.46
N ARG A 37 -10.10 3.74 -4.42
CA ARG A 37 -9.75 3.45 -3.04
C ARG A 37 -9.96 1.96 -2.72
N PRO A 38 -8.97 1.25 -2.14
CA PRO A 38 -9.08 -0.20 -1.88
C PRO A 38 -9.80 -0.55 -0.58
N VAL A 39 -9.80 0.35 0.41
CA VAL A 39 -10.26 0.05 1.79
C VAL A 39 -11.75 0.32 1.98
N LEU A 40 -12.32 1.26 1.22
CA LEU A 40 -13.74 1.61 1.30
C LEU A 40 -14.28 1.80 -0.13
N PRO A 41 -15.53 1.39 -0.40
CA PRO A 41 -16.17 1.63 -1.69
C PRO A 41 -16.15 3.11 -2.07
N ALA A 42 -16.03 3.39 -3.36
CA ALA A 42 -15.87 4.76 -3.87
C ALA A 42 -17.10 5.63 -3.57
N GLU A 43 -18.27 5.02 -3.55
CA GLU A 43 -19.58 5.64 -3.31
C GLU A 43 -19.86 6.00 -1.85
N ARG A 44 -19.00 5.61 -0.90
CA ARG A 44 -19.21 5.88 0.53
C ARG A 44 -18.33 7.02 1.04
N THR A 45 -18.96 8.01 1.66
CA THR A 45 -18.24 9.01 2.47
C THR A 45 -17.58 8.32 3.66
N PRO A 46 -16.24 8.37 3.78
CA PRO A 46 -15.53 7.64 4.83
C PRO A 46 -15.80 8.28 6.19
N SER A 47 -16.41 7.53 7.12
CA SER A 47 -16.44 7.91 8.53
C SER A 47 -15.24 7.33 9.28
N TRP A 48 -14.84 7.98 10.37
CA TRP A 48 -13.77 7.47 11.25
C TRP A 48 -14.03 6.03 11.72
N LYS A 49 -15.28 5.73 12.09
CA LYS A 49 -15.70 4.40 12.53
C LYS A 49 -15.52 3.35 11.43
N MET A 50 -15.96 3.64 10.21
CA MET A 50 -15.82 2.73 9.07
C MET A 50 -14.37 2.48 8.70
N LEU A 51 -13.54 3.52 8.71
CA LEU A 51 -12.10 3.38 8.45
C LEU A 51 -11.45 2.51 9.52
N LYS A 52 -11.76 2.73 10.80
CA LYS A 52 -11.27 1.90 11.91
C LYS A 52 -11.70 0.45 11.73
N GLU A 53 -12.97 0.21 11.39
CA GLU A 53 -13.51 -1.13 11.18
C GLU A 53 -12.80 -1.86 10.05
N ALA A 54 -12.71 -1.24 8.87
CA ALA A 54 -12.06 -1.83 7.71
C ALA A 54 -10.56 -2.11 7.94
N ILE A 55 -9.83 -1.15 8.53
CA ILE A 55 -8.37 -1.24 8.66
C ILE A 55 -7.95 -2.16 9.82
N CYS A 56 -8.61 -2.05 10.97
CA CYS A 56 -8.22 -2.82 12.15
C CYS A 56 -8.81 -4.24 12.15
N TYR A 57 -10.08 -4.39 11.74
CA TYR A 57 -10.82 -5.64 11.90
C TYR A 57 -11.11 -6.36 10.57
N GLY A 58 -11.22 -5.65 9.43
CA GLY A 58 -11.40 -6.25 8.10
C GLY A 58 -10.13 -6.87 7.53
N GLU A 59 -10.19 -7.64 6.45
CA GLU A 59 -8.99 -8.22 5.83
C GLU A 59 -8.00 -7.14 5.35
N PRO A 60 -6.68 -7.40 5.40
CA PRO A 60 -5.71 -6.46 4.86
C PRO A 60 -5.97 -6.24 3.36
N PRO A 61 -5.84 -4.99 2.89
CA PRO A 61 -6.10 -4.69 1.49
C PRO A 61 -5.12 -5.46 0.59
N ALA A 62 -5.64 -6.14 -0.41
CA ALA A 62 -4.86 -6.99 -1.29
C ALA A 62 -5.24 -6.74 -2.75
N VAL A 63 -4.35 -7.14 -3.66
CA VAL A 63 -4.63 -7.14 -5.09
C VAL A 63 -5.67 -8.23 -5.39
N PRO A 64 -6.84 -7.91 -6.00
CA PRO A 64 -7.84 -8.90 -6.34
C PRO A 64 -7.28 -10.03 -7.21
N GLU A 65 -7.70 -11.27 -6.99
CA GLU A 65 -7.21 -12.41 -7.80
C GLU A 65 -7.55 -12.26 -9.28
N SER A 66 -8.70 -11.64 -9.59
CA SER A 66 -9.16 -11.34 -10.95
C SER A 66 -8.35 -10.25 -11.66
N ALA A 67 -7.56 -9.45 -10.93
CA ALA A 67 -6.82 -8.35 -11.52
C ALA A 67 -5.55 -8.83 -12.25
N ALA A 68 -5.25 -8.22 -13.41
CA ALA A 68 -4.03 -8.49 -14.17
C ALA A 68 -2.80 -7.87 -13.49
N ALA A 69 -2.35 -8.47 -12.39
CA ALA A 69 -1.19 -8.03 -11.62
C ALA A 69 -0.08 -9.06 -11.62
N SER A 70 1.16 -8.57 -11.80
CA SER A 70 2.37 -9.38 -11.64
C SER A 70 2.52 -9.94 -10.22
N ALA A 71 3.17 -11.10 -10.09
CA ALA A 71 3.46 -11.71 -8.80
C ALA A 71 4.31 -10.78 -7.91
N GLU A 72 5.20 -10.01 -8.51
CA GLU A 72 6.03 -9.02 -7.83
C GLU A 72 5.19 -7.90 -7.21
N LEU A 73 4.19 -7.37 -7.93
CA LEU A 73 3.31 -6.34 -7.39
C LEU A 73 2.49 -6.89 -6.21
N ARG A 74 1.92 -8.10 -6.38
CA ARG A 74 1.14 -8.78 -5.32
C ARG A 74 1.98 -8.99 -4.06
N GLY A 75 3.21 -9.50 -4.22
CA GLY A 75 4.15 -9.71 -3.13
C GLY A 75 4.56 -8.41 -2.44
N PHE A 76 4.81 -7.34 -3.21
CA PHE A 76 5.18 -6.04 -2.66
C PHE A 76 4.05 -5.43 -1.81
N VAL A 77 2.83 -5.40 -2.34
CA VAL A 77 1.66 -4.89 -1.61
C VAL A 77 1.43 -5.70 -0.33
N ALA A 78 1.47 -7.03 -0.42
CA ALA A 78 1.30 -7.92 0.73
C ALA A 78 2.38 -7.70 1.82
N ALA A 79 3.62 -7.39 1.44
CA ALA A 79 4.70 -7.08 2.37
C ALA A 79 4.50 -5.73 3.09
N CYS A 80 3.89 -4.75 2.40
CA CYS A 80 3.61 -3.43 2.94
C CYS A 80 2.38 -3.41 3.86
N VAL A 81 1.31 -4.14 3.53
CA VAL A 81 0.01 -4.08 4.21
C VAL A 81 -0.19 -5.18 5.26
N GLN A 82 0.91 -5.59 5.92
CA GLN A 82 0.85 -6.46 7.09
C GLN A 82 0.28 -5.69 8.29
N LYS A 83 -0.78 -6.20 8.90
CA LYS A 83 -1.44 -5.55 10.05
C LYS A 83 -0.54 -5.46 11.27
N ASP A 84 0.22 -6.52 11.58
CA ASP A 84 1.23 -6.47 12.63
C ASP A 84 2.44 -5.65 12.13
N PRO A 85 2.72 -4.47 12.71
CA PRO A 85 3.82 -3.62 12.27
C PRO A 85 5.19 -4.29 12.43
N ARG A 86 5.32 -5.32 13.28
CA ARG A 86 6.58 -6.07 13.47
C ARG A 86 6.84 -7.09 12.36
N ARG A 87 5.78 -7.52 11.66
CA ARG A 87 5.86 -8.44 10.51
C ARG A 87 5.88 -7.69 9.18
N ARG A 88 5.63 -6.38 9.20
CA ARG A 88 5.66 -5.51 8.03
C ARG A 88 7.10 -5.34 7.54
N ALA A 89 7.27 -5.35 6.22
CA ALA A 89 8.59 -5.19 5.64
C ALA A 89 9.20 -3.83 6.01
N THR A 90 10.50 -3.83 6.27
CA THR A 90 11.29 -2.62 6.48
C THR A 90 11.66 -1.97 5.15
N VAL A 91 11.99 -0.68 5.16
CA VAL A 91 12.42 0.04 3.95
C VAL A 91 13.56 -0.66 3.20
N PRO A 92 14.65 -1.14 3.85
CA PRO A 92 15.69 -1.88 3.15
C PRO A 92 15.19 -3.16 2.48
N GLN A 93 14.27 -3.89 3.13
CA GLN A 93 13.66 -5.10 2.54
C GLN A 93 12.80 -4.75 1.32
N LEU A 94 12.06 -3.64 1.36
CA LEU A 94 11.25 -3.18 0.22
C LEU A 94 12.11 -2.71 -0.95
N LEU A 95 13.22 -2.03 -0.69
CA LEU A 95 14.18 -1.63 -1.73
C LEU A 95 14.82 -2.84 -2.41
N ALA A 96 15.04 -3.93 -1.67
CA ALA A 96 15.53 -5.20 -2.21
C ALA A 96 14.44 -6.06 -2.86
N HIS A 97 13.16 -5.72 -2.70
CA HIS A 97 12.06 -6.51 -3.23
C HIS A 97 12.08 -6.52 -4.77
N PRO A 98 11.82 -7.66 -5.46
CA PRO A 98 11.89 -7.76 -6.93
C PRO A 98 11.03 -6.73 -7.68
N PHE A 99 9.91 -6.31 -7.07
CA PHE A 99 9.07 -5.25 -7.60
C PHE A 99 9.82 -3.93 -7.82
N VAL A 100 10.80 -3.61 -6.97
CA VAL A 100 11.61 -2.38 -7.01
C VAL A 100 12.99 -2.66 -7.61
N ALA A 101 13.71 -3.65 -7.05
CA ALA A 101 15.12 -3.89 -7.36
C ALA A 101 15.39 -4.34 -8.81
N ARG A 102 14.42 -4.98 -9.47
CA ARG A 102 14.59 -5.50 -10.84
C ARG A 102 13.99 -4.60 -11.92
N ARG A 103 13.59 -3.37 -11.58
CA ARG A 103 12.94 -2.47 -12.55
C ARG A 103 13.97 -1.70 -13.36
N ASN A 104 13.67 -1.55 -14.64
CA ASN A 104 14.36 -0.61 -15.52
C ASN A 104 13.78 0.79 -15.28
N VAL A 105 14.52 1.62 -14.56
CA VAL A 105 14.07 2.95 -14.11
C VAL A 105 13.81 3.87 -15.31
N GLU A 106 14.63 3.80 -16.35
CA GLU A 106 14.49 4.60 -17.56
C GLU A 106 13.21 4.24 -18.32
N ALA A 107 12.92 2.95 -18.45
CA ALA A 107 11.69 2.45 -19.07
C ALA A 107 10.45 2.89 -18.26
N SER A 108 10.49 2.74 -16.93
CA SER A 108 9.39 3.19 -16.07
C SER A 108 9.14 4.70 -16.16
N ARG A 109 10.21 5.51 -16.20
CA ARG A 109 10.10 6.97 -16.39
C ARG A 109 9.50 7.34 -17.74
N ARG A 110 9.86 6.63 -18.80
CA ARG A 110 9.29 6.84 -20.13
C ARG A 110 7.80 6.52 -20.15
N ALA A 111 7.42 5.33 -19.67
CA ALA A 111 6.02 4.92 -19.60
C ALA A 111 5.16 5.91 -18.80
N LEU A 112 5.66 6.40 -17.66
CA LEU A 112 4.94 7.41 -16.88
C LEU A 112 4.75 8.73 -17.66
N ARG A 113 5.76 9.19 -18.41
CA ARG A 113 5.64 10.40 -19.24
C ARG A 113 4.62 10.23 -20.35
N GLU A 114 4.60 9.06 -21.00
CA GLU A 114 3.62 8.74 -22.04
C GLU A 114 2.20 8.80 -21.49
N ILE A 115 1.94 8.17 -20.34
CA ILE A 115 0.63 8.23 -19.65
C ILE A 115 0.22 9.67 -19.34
N ILE A 116 1.14 10.49 -18.81
CA ILE A 116 0.84 11.88 -18.47
C ILE A 116 0.48 12.68 -19.72
N VAL A 117 1.21 12.50 -20.82
CA VAL A 117 0.95 13.20 -22.08
C VAL A 117 -0.37 12.76 -22.72
N GLU A 118 -0.71 11.47 -22.68
CA GLU A 118 -1.97 10.95 -23.24
C GLU A 118 -3.23 11.39 -22.47
N THR A 119 -3.06 11.75 -21.20
CA THR A 119 -4.17 12.15 -20.31
C THR A 119 -4.39 13.67 -20.30
N MET A 120 -3.52 14.45 -20.96
CA MET A 120 -3.62 15.91 -21.11
C MET A 120 -4.15 16.30 -22.49
#